data_AF-A0A813Z696-F1
#
_entry.id   AF-A0A813Z696-F1
#
_cell.length_a   1.000
_cell.length_b   1.000
_cell.length_c   1.000
_cell.angle_alpha   90.00
_cell.angle_beta   90.00
_cell.angle_gamma   90.00
#
_symmetry.space_group_name_H-M   'P 1'
#
loop_
_entity.id
_entity.type
_entity.pdbx_description
1 polymer ?
#
loop_
_entity_poly.entity_id
_entity_poly.type
_entity_poly.pdbx_seq_one_letter_code
_entity_poly.pdbx_strand_id
1 'polypeptide(L)'
;IPTLAEHWITLLKSIPEHDLAHLGLISSLLYRFKTKEPTLYEQIKTIGIDSYSKLILGTRTKPYEAALKPCNEIQSSIDIETFKTKVYPILNRSLLRNPEIIIEAVPSLLSNLQFDLSYTANELAKLLAPPLISKTESLEASALASFRALAKQISNGETTISIVQYLFNILNGTDSSVNKLSVISQRENVLSAIGTLSRSPSTNISQDDILKLFEKYFYPIIQQEVHEGLICHMLQQMSGWCSRLTTHDQTLTEFFKKGLDQKNSIHCLK
;
A
#
# COMPACT_ATOMS: atom_id res chain seq x y z
N ILE A 1 13.43 43.14 16.17
CA ILE A 1 12.13 42.66 15.64
C ILE A 1 12.40 41.25 15.13
N PRO A 2 11.68 40.21 15.60
CA PRO A 2 11.90 38.85 15.11
C PRO A 2 11.70 38.83 13.60
N THR A 3 12.51 38.05 12.88
CA THR A 3 12.24 37.82 11.46
C THR A 3 10.88 37.13 11.29
N LEU A 4 10.23 37.30 10.14
CA LEU A 4 8.95 36.61 9.86
C LEU A 4 9.07 35.09 10.08
N ALA A 5 10.24 34.53 9.79
CA ALA A 5 10.60 33.14 10.06
C ALA A 5 10.58 32.79 11.55
N GLU A 6 11.26 33.57 12.39
CA GLU A 6 11.26 33.38 13.84
C GLU A 6 9.84 33.47 14.42
N HIS A 7 9.02 34.39 13.93
CA HIS A 7 7.64 34.52 14.37
C HIS A 7 6.80 33.26 14.08
N TRP A 8 6.87 32.72 12.86
CA TRP A 8 6.15 31.49 12.51
C TRP A 8 6.63 30.29 13.30
N ILE A 9 7.94 30.15 13.50
CA ILE A 9 8.49 29.03 14.28
C ILE A 9 8.07 29.13 15.75
N THR A 10 8.12 30.32 16.35
CA THR A 10 7.66 30.53 17.72
C THR A 10 6.17 30.23 17.87
N LEU A 11 5.35 30.62 16.88
CA LEU A 11 3.93 30.32 16.86
C LEU A 11 3.67 28.81 16.73
N LEU A 12 4.34 28.10 15.82
CA LEU A 12 4.19 26.65 15.67
C LEU A 12 4.58 25.90 16.95
N LYS A 13 5.63 26.36 17.63
CA LYS A 13 6.07 25.77 18.92
C LYS A 13 5.13 26.11 20.09
N SER A 14 4.32 27.17 19.99
CA SER A 14 3.39 27.56 21.05
C SER A 14 2.02 26.90 20.94
N ILE A 15 1.69 26.31 19.79
CA ILE A 15 0.46 25.55 19.60
C ILE A 15 0.58 24.21 20.36
N PRO A 16 -0.40 23.84 21.20
CA PRO A 16 -0.38 22.56 21.90
C PRO A 16 -0.25 21.39 20.91
N GLU A 17 0.71 20.50 21.17
CA GLU A 17 1.04 19.37 20.30
C GLU A 17 -0.09 18.35 20.10
N HIS A 18 -1.30 18.58 20.60
CA HIS A 18 -2.43 17.65 20.55
C HIS A 18 -3.50 18.02 19.51
N ASP A 19 -3.40 19.17 18.86
CA ASP A 19 -4.41 19.61 17.90
C ASP A 19 -4.06 19.19 16.46
N LEU A 20 -4.92 18.38 15.84
CA LEU A 20 -4.77 17.97 14.44
C LEU A 20 -4.89 19.16 13.47
N ALA A 21 -5.55 20.26 13.87
CA ALA A 21 -5.60 21.49 13.09
C ALA A 21 -4.20 22.11 12.90
N HIS A 22 -3.28 21.85 13.84
CA HIS A 22 -1.89 22.27 13.74
C HIS A 22 -1.17 21.67 12.52
N LEU A 23 -1.48 20.41 12.17
CA LEU A 23 -0.88 19.75 11.00
C LEU A 23 -1.32 20.42 9.69
N GLY A 24 -2.58 20.87 9.61
CA GLY A 24 -3.06 21.64 8.47
C GLY A 24 -2.35 22.98 8.29
N LEU A 25 -2.11 23.70 9.39
CA LEU A 25 -1.33 24.94 9.36
C LEU A 25 0.11 24.67 8.89
N ILE A 26 0.79 23.69 9.48
CA ILE A 26 2.16 23.31 9.08
C ILE A 26 2.23 23.01 7.59
N SER A 27 1.32 22.18 7.06
CA SER A 27 1.27 21.86 5.63
C SER A 27 1.09 23.10 4.74
N SER A 28 0.23 24.03 5.14
CA SER A 28 0.03 25.28 4.38
C SER A 28 1.29 26.16 4.36
N LEU A 29 2.05 26.18 5.46
CA LEU A 29 3.30 26.91 5.56
C LEU A 29 4.41 26.24 4.76
N LEU A 30 4.49 24.90 4.77
CA LEU A 30 5.40 24.13 3.91
C LEU A 30 5.19 24.47 2.44
N TYR A 31 3.94 24.41 1.98
CA TYR A 31 3.61 24.77 0.59
C TYR A 31 4.02 26.21 0.26
N ARG A 32 3.72 27.17 1.16
CA ARG A 32 3.99 28.60 0.94
C ARG A 32 5.49 28.92 0.87
N PHE A 33 6.31 28.29 1.71
CA PHE A 33 7.72 28.65 1.89
C PHE A 33 8.70 27.77 1.10
N LYS A 34 8.22 26.67 0.50
CA LYS A 34 9.03 25.71 -0.28
C LYS A 34 10.03 26.36 -1.24
N THR A 35 9.64 27.43 -1.94
CA THR A 35 10.49 28.13 -2.92
C THR A 35 10.95 29.52 -2.48
N LYS A 36 10.39 30.04 -1.37
CA LYS A 36 10.60 31.44 -0.95
C LYS A 36 11.65 31.57 0.15
N GLU A 37 11.68 30.62 1.07
CA GLU A 37 12.52 30.69 2.28
C GLU A 37 13.05 29.29 2.64
N PRO A 38 14.11 28.80 1.98
CA PRO A 38 14.58 27.41 2.13
C PRO A 38 14.97 27.03 3.57
N THR A 39 15.64 27.94 4.29
CA THR A 39 16.06 27.70 5.69
C THR A 39 14.87 27.60 6.65
N LEU A 40 13.81 28.39 6.42
CA LEU A 40 12.57 28.31 7.19
C LEU A 40 11.80 27.03 6.83
N TYR A 41 11.76 26.68 5.54
CA TYR A 41 11.11 25.47 5.06
C TYR A 41 11.66 24.22 5.74
N GLU A 42 12.99 24.04 5.83
CA GLU A 42 13.58 22.86 6.49
C GLU A 42 13.26 22.78 7.99
N GLN A 43 13.14 23.93 8.67
CA GLN A 43 12.73 23.97 10.07
C GLN A 43 11.27 23.57 10.25
N ILE A 44 10.38 24.09 9.41
CA ILE A 44 8.95 23.73 9.42
C ILE A 44 8.77 22.26 9.03
N LYS A 45 9.54 21.75 8.06
CA LYS A 45 9.54 20.35 7.63
C LYS A 45 9.88 19.44 8.80
N THR A 46 10.94 19.76 9.54
CA THR A 46 11.36 18.97 10.71
C THR A 46 10.24 18.92 11.76
N ILE A 47 9.66 20.07 12.12
CA ILE A 47 8.54 20.16 13.08
C ILE A 47 7.33 19.37 12.57
N GLY A 48 7.02 19.47 11.27
CA GLY A 48 5.90 18.81 10.64
C GLY A 48 6.00 17.29 10.64
N ILE A 49 7.16 16.76 10.26
CA ILE A 49 7.40 15.31 10.24
C ILE A 49 7.36 14.73 11.65
N ASP A 50 7.97 15.41 12.63
CA ASP A 50 7.94 14.95 14.02
C ASP A 50 6.51 15.00 14.59
N SER A 51 5.76 16.07 14.32
CA SER A 51 4.35 16.21 14.73
C SER A 51 3.44 15.16 14.07
N TYR A 52 3.57 14.96 12.76
CA TYR A 52 2.83 13.95 12.00
C TYR A 52 3.12 12.54 12.52
N SER A 53 4.40 12.22 12.74
CA SER A 53 4.81 10.92 13.25
C SER A 53 4.24 10.64 14.65
N LYS A 54 4.15 11.66 15.51
CA LYS A 54 3.59 11.53 16.85
C LYS A 54 2.06 11.44 16.84
N LEU A 55 1.39 12.33 16.10
CA LEU A 55 -0.06 12.53 16.16
C LEU A 55 -0.86 11.63 15.24
N ILE A 56 -0.28 11.21 14.12
CA ILE A 56 -0.93 10.31 13.16
C ILE A 56 -0.35 8.91 13.28
N LEU A 57 0.98 8.75 13.20
CA LEU A 57 1.57 7.42 13.15
C LEU A 57 1.68 6.75 14.53
N GLY A 58 1.98 7.53 15.56
CA GLY A 58 2.17 7.06 16.94
C GLY A 58 0.92 7.12 17.81
N THR A 59 -0.24 7.48 17.24
CA THR A 59 -1.48 7.63 18.00
C THR A 59 -2.00 6.30 18.51
N ARG A 60 -2.74 6.39 19.63
CA ARG A 60 -3.53 5.29 20.19
C ARG A 60 -5.03 5.48 19.96
N THR A 61 -5.40 6.57 19.30
CA THR A 61 -6.78 6.88 18.93
C THR A 61 -6.86 6.99 17.42
N LYS A 62 -7.91 6.42 16.85
CA LYS A 62 -8.16 6.42 15.41
C LYS A 62 -8.13 7.85 14.85
N PRO A 63 -7.22 8.19 13.91
CA PRO A 63 -7.22 9.50 13.28
C PRO A 63 -8.53 9.72 12.52
N TYR A 64 -9.10 10.92 12.61
CA TYR A 64 -10.25 11.27 11.78
C TYR A 64 -9.79 11.41 10.32
N GLU A 65 -10.52 10.85 9.36
CA GLU A 65 -10.11 10.87 7.94
C GLU A 65 -9.85 12.31 7.43
N ALA A 66 -10.65 13.27 7.87
CA ALA A 66 -10.48 14.68 7.54
C ALA A 66 -9.15 15.29 8.03
N ALA A 67 -8.47 14.66 9.00
CA ALA A 67 -7.16 15.08 9.48
C ALA A 67 -5.99 14.57 8.61
N LEU A 68 -6.23 13.56 7.75
CA LEU A 68 -5.19 13.01 6.88
C LEU A 68 -4.97 13.89 5.63
N LYS A 69 -6.04 14.41 5.03
CA LYS A 69 -5.97 15.22 3.81
C LYS A 69 -5.10 16.49 3.95
N PRO A 70 -5.15 17.24 5.06
CA PRO A 70 -4.25 18.36 5.27
C PRO A 70 -2.78 17.96 5.40
N CYS A 71 -2.43 16.69 5.63
CA CYS A 71 -1.05 16.25 5.85
C CYS A 71 -0.25 15.98 4.57
N ASN A 72 -0.85 16.13 3.38
CA ASN A 72 -0.20 15.78 2.10
C ASN A 72 1.14 16.49 1.89
N GLU A 73 1.23 17.79 2.21
CA GLU A 73 2.49 18.54 2.05
C GLU A 73 3.58 18.04 3.00
N ILE A 74 3.22 17.74 4.25
CA ILE A 74 4.15 17.10 5.21
C ILE A 74 4.61 15.74 4.66
N GLN A 75 3.68 14.89 4.22
CA GLN A 75 3.99 13.55 3.69
C GLN A 75 4.91 13.62 2.47
N SER A 76 4.64 14.54 1.53
CA SER A 76 5.45 14.73 0.31
C SER A 76 6.82 15.35 0.57
N SER A 77 7.01 16.02 1.72
CA SER A 77 8.29 16.60 2.13
C SER A 77 9.26 15.58 2.74
N ILE A 78 8.77 14.39 3.10
CA ILE A 78 9.59 13.30 3.66
C ILE A 78 10.55 12.81 2.57
N ASP A 79 11.85 12.84 2.85
CA ASP A 79 12.88 12.18 2.04
C ASP A 79 13.14 10.74 2.52
N ILE A 80 13.84 9.97 1.68
CA ILE A 80 14.10 8.55 1.92
C ILE A 80 14.85 8.29 3.24
N GLU A 81 15.82 9.13 3.61
CA GLU A 81 16.61 8.94 4.82
C GLU A 81 15.80 9.27 6.07
N THR A 82 15.01 10.34 6.03
CA THR A 82 14.06 10.67 7.09
C THR A 82 13.00 9.59 7.25
N PHE A 83 12.51 9.02 6.14
CA PHE A 83 11.57 7.91 6.19
C PHE A 83 12.18 6.69 6.88
N LYS A 84 13.39 6.26 6.48
CA LYS A 84 14.08 5.11 7.07
C LYS A 84 14.33 5.28 8.56
N THR A 85 14.80 6.46 8.97
CA THR A 85 15.33 6.69 10.32
C THR A 85 14.26 7.12 11.33
N LYS A 86 13.23 7.85 10.91
CA LYS A 86 12.20 8.41 11.79
C LYS A 86 10.81 7.82 11.56
N VAL A 87 10.34 7.80 10.32
CA VAL A 87 8.93 7.51 10.00
C VAL A 87 8.64 6.01 10.02
N TYR A 88 9.45 5.22 9.32
CA TYR A 88 9.28 3.77 9.20
C TYR A 88 9.34 3.05 10.55
N PRO A 89 10.27 3.34 11.48
CA PRO A 89 10.30 2.67 12.79
C PRO A 89 9.02 2.88 13.61
N ILE A 90 8.40 4.06 13.50
CA ILE A 90 7.13 4.37 14.18
C ILE A 90 5.98 3.64 13.49
N LEU A 91 5.89 3.75 12.15
CA LEU A 91 4.89 3.06 11.34
C LEU A 91 4.90 1.55 11.58
N ASN A 92 6.08 0.92 11.51
CA ASN A 92 6.28 -0.50 11.73
C ASN A 92 5.80 -0.91 13.13
N ARG A 93 6.24 -0.19 14.16
CA ARG A 93 5.82 -0.45 15.54
C ARG A 93 4.31 -0.32 15.73
N SER A 94 3.68 0.70 15.15
CA SER A 94 2.24 0.93 15.27
C SER A 94 1.45 -0.13 14.51
N LEU A 95 1.86 -0.53 13.31
CA LEU A 95 1.20 -1.60 12.55
C LEU A 95 1.28 -2.96 13.26
N LEU A 96 2.36 -3.21 13.99
CA LEU A 96 2.51 -4.44 14.78
C LEU A 96 1.71 -4.43 16.09
N ARG A 97 1.47 -3.26 16.68
CA ARG A 97 0.85 -3.15 18.02
C ARG A 97 -0.64 -2.82 17.98
N ASN A 98 -1.05 -2.00 17.02
CA ASN A 98 -2.40 -1.44 16.91
C ASN A 98 -2.77 -1.18 15.44
N PRO A 99 -2.73 -2.22 14.57
CA PRO A 99 -3.05 -2.08 13.15
C PRO A 99 -4.43 -1.48 12.92
N GLU A 100 -5.39 -1.75 13.80
CA GLU A 100 -6.77 -1.25 13.73
C GLU A 100 -6.89 0.28 13.86
N ILE A 101 -5.88 0.91 14.44
CA ILE A 101 -5.82 2.37 14.60
C ILE A 101 -5.07 2.99 13.43
N ILE A 102 -3.94 2.41 13.04
CA ILE A 102 -3.01 3.07 12.13
C ILE A 102 -3.27 2.80 10.64
N ILE A 103 -3.89 1.65 10.30
CA ILE A 103 -3.98 1.20 8.90
C ILE A 103 -4.68 2.22 7.98
N GLU A 104 -5.61 3.02 8.50
CA GLU A 104 -6.35 4.02 7.71
C GLU A 104 -5.47 5.20 7.26
N ALA A 105 -4.39 5.49 7.99
CA ALA A 105 -3.46 6.56 7.61
C ALA A 105 -2.42 6.10 6.57
N VAL A 106 -2.20 4.79 6.44
CA VAL A 106 -1.13 4.21 5.61
C VAL A 106 -1.32 4.47 4.11
N PRO A 107 -2.53 4.33 3.51
CA PRO A 107 -2.73 4.63 2.09
C PRO A 107 -2.36 6.07 1.74
N SER A 108 -2.75 7.03 2.59
CA SER A 108 -2.42 8.45 2.41
C SER A 108 -0.92 8.68 2.47
N LEU A 109 -0.25 8.13 3.49
CA LEU A 109 1.20 8.26 3.62
C LEU A 109 1.90 7.74 2.37
N LEU A 110 1.66 6.48 2.02
CA LEU A 110 2.34 5.82 0.89
C LEU A 110 2.06 6.51 -0.44
N SER A 111 0.85 7.06 -0.64
CA SER A 111 0.50 7.74 -1.90
C SER A 111 1.19 9.08 -2.09
N ASN A 112 1.60 9.74 -1.01
CA ASN A 112 2.18 11.09 -1.06
C ASN A 112 3.72 11.10 -1.00
N LEU A 113 4.37 9.98 -0.67
CA LEU A 113 5.84 9.88 -0.74
C LEU A 113 6.34 10.09 -2.18
N GLN A 114 7.49 10.76 -2.31
CA GLN A 114 8.06 11.18 -3.61
C GLN A 114 9.31 10.37 -3.99
N PHE A 115 9.45 9.15 -3.45
CA PHE A 115 10.60 8.29 -3.67
C PHE A 115 10.19 6.82 -3.72
N ASP A 116 11.00 6.02 -4.40
CA ASP A 116 10.79 4.59 -4.55
C ASP A 116 10.93 3.81 -3.23
N LEU A 117 9.99 2.89 -2.98
CA LEU A 117 9.92 2.07 -1.77
C LEU A 117 10.42 0.63 -1.97
N SER A 118 11.00 0.29 -3.12
CA SER A 118 11.39 -1.10 -3.42
C SER A 118 12.27 -1.72 -2.33
N TYR A 119 13.18 -0.94 -1.73
CA TYR A 119 14.09 -1.41 -0.68
C TYR A 119 13.39 -1.91 0.60
N THR A 120 12.15 -1.48 0.87
CA THR A 120 11.39 -1.82 2.09
C THR A 120 10.00 -2.39 1.79
N ALA A 121 9.62 -2.50 0.52
CA ALA A 121 8.27 -2.87 0.12
C ALA A 121 7.90 -4.29 0.56
N ASN A 122 8.84 -5.24 0.57
CA ASN A 122 8.61 -6.58 1.09
C ASN A 122 8.24 -6.58 2.58
N GLU A 123 8.94 -5.78 3.39
CA GLU A 123 8.64 -5.67 4.83
C GLU A 123 7.32 -4.93 5.07
N LEU A 124 7.01 -3.90 4.27
CA LEU A 124 5.71 -3.25 4.31
C LEU A 124 4.58 -4.22 3.93
N ALA A 125 4.75 -5.04 2.88
CA ALA A 125 3.75 -6.03 2.48
C ALA A 125 3.45 -7.03 3.61
N LYS A 126 4.47 -7.47 4.35
CA LYS A 126 4.29 -8.34 5.53
C LYS A 126 3.51 -7.67 6.66
N LEU A 127 3.69 -6.36 6.86
CA LEU A 127 2.92 -5.60 7.85
C LEU A 127 1.46 -5.39 7.41
N LEU A 128 1.21 -5.30 6.10
CA LEU A 128 -0.11 -5.03 5.53
C LEU A 128 -0.95 -6.29 5.31
N ALA A 129 -0.32 -7.47 5.21
CA ALA A 129 -1.02 -8.73 4.98
C ALA A 129 -1.98 -9.14 6.13
N PRO A 130 -1.62 -9.04 7.42
CA PRO A 130 -2.54 -9.44 8.48
C PRO A 130 -3.85 -8.62 8.52
N PRO A 131 -3.83 -7.27 8.39
CA PRO A 131 -5.06 -6.49 8.27
C PRO A 131 -5.88 -6.78 7.01
N LEU A 132 -5.24 -7.20 5.92
CA LEU A 132 -5.90 -7.56 4.65
C LEU A 132 -6.82 -8.80 4.77
N ILE A 133 -6.49 -9.71 5.68
CA ILE A 133 -7.23 -10.95 5.96
C ILE A 133 -7.96 -10.89 7.30
N SER A 134 -8.30 -9.68 7.75
CA SER A 134 -9.04 -9.48 9.00
C SER A 134 -10.46 -10.06 8.91
N LYS A 135 -11.26 -9.92 9.96
CA LYS A 135 -12.72 -10.09 9.89
C LYS A 135 -13.43 -8.73 9.81
N THR A 136 -12.67 -7.66 9.98
CA THR A 136 -13.18 -6.29 10.04
C THR A 136 -13.01 -5.65 8.68
N GLU A 137 -14.12 -5.45 7.97
CA GLU A 137 -14.16 -4.93 6.59
C GLU A 137 -13.38 -3.60 6.43
N SER A 138 -13.46 -2.69 7.41
CA SER A 138 -12.72 -1.42 7.35
C SER A 138 -11.20 -1.60 7.37
N LEU A 139 -10.70 -2.64 8.06
CA LEU A 139 -9.27 -2.97 8.10
C LEU A 139 -8.82 -3.58 6.77
N GLU A 140 -9.62 -4.49 6.23
CA GLU A 140 -9.36 -5.11 4.92
C GLU A 140 -9.31 -4.06 3.81
N ALA A 141 -10.31 -3.16 3.78
CA ALA A 141 -10.39 -2.08 2.80
C ALA A 141 -9.18 -1.14 2.87
N SER A 142 -8.76 -0.77 4.08
CA SER A 142 -7.60 0.10 4.31
C SER A 142 -6.27 -0.59 3.96
N ALA A 143 -6.15 -1.88 4.26
CA ALA A 143 -5.00 -2.68 3.87
C ALA A 143 -4.89 -2.81 2.35
N LEU A 144 -6.01 -3.08 1.67
CA LEU A 144 -6.06 -3.15 0.21
C LEU A 144 -5.74 -1.80 -0.44
N ALA A 145 -6.24 -0.70 0.12
CA ALA A 145 -5.86 0.65 -0.29
C ALA A 145 -4.36 0.93 -0.08
N SER A 146 -3.78 0.39 1.00
CA SER A 146 -2.35 0.49 1.28
C SER A 146 -1.52 -0.31 0.27
N PHE A 147 -1.93 -1.52 -0.12
CA PHE A 147 -1.30 -2.28 -1.20
C PHE A 147 -1.36 -1.55 -2.54
N ARG A 148 -2.50 -0.92 -2.86
CA ARG A 148 -2.62 -0.08 -4.07
C ARG A 148 -1.65 1.10 -4.05
N ALA A 149 -1.53 1.78 -2.92
CA ALA A 149 -0.61 2.90 -2.75
C ALA A 149 0.86 2.43 -2.84
N LEU A 150 1.18 1.32 -2.15
CA LEU A 150 2.51 0.70 -2.18
C LEU A 150 2.91 0.28 -3.59
N ALA A 151 2.01 -0.36 -4.35
CA ALA A 151 2.27 -0.80 -5.72
C ALA A 151 2.74 0.35 -6.62
N LYS A 152 2.17 1.56 -6.44
CA LYS A 152 2.56 2.76 -7.20
C LYS A 152 3.95 3.29 -6.84
N GLN A 153 4.52 2.88 -5.71
CA GLN A 153 5.83 3.29 -5.22
C GLN A 153 6.94 2.27 -5.50
N ILE A 154 6.67 1.19 -6.24
CA ILE A 154 7.64 0.14 -6.56
C ILE A 154 8.04 0.20 -8.04
N SER A 155 9.28 0.61 -8.30
CA SER A 155 9.90 0.61 -9.63
C SER A 155 10.73 -0.65 -9.90
N ASN A 156 11.07 -1.44 -8.88
CA ASN A 156 11.80 -2.70 -9.05
C ASN A 156 10.85 -3.88 -9.24
N GLY A 157 10.96 -4.53 -10.40
CA GLY A 157 10.16 -5.67 -10.82
C GLY A 157 10.37 -6.92 -9.97
N GLU A 158 11.61 -7.24 -9.58
CA GLU A 158 11.90 -8.39 -8.70
C GLU A 158 11.20 -8.23 -7.35
N THR A 159 11.17 -7.02 -6.81
CA THR A 159 10.45 -6.69 -5.57
C THR A 159 8.95 -6.87 -5.76
N THR A 160 8.39 -6.38 -6.87
CA THR A 160 6.97 -6.59 -7.21
C THR A 160 6.64 -8.08 -7.27
N ILE A 161 7.44 -8.88 -7.99
CA ILE A 161 7.24 -10.34 -8.12
C ILE A 161 7.39 -11.03 -6.75
N SER A 162 8.35 -10.62 -5.93
CA SER A 162 8.55 -11.17 -4.58
C SER A 162 7.32 -10.97 -3.68
N ILE A 163 6.70 -9.78 -3.71
CA ILE A 163 5.47 -9.51 -2.96
C ILE A 163 4.31 -10.35 -3.50
N VAL A 164 4.17 -10.49 -4.81
CA VAL A 164 3.14 -11.34 -5.43
C VAL A 164 3.28 -12.79 -4.97
N GLN A 165 4.50 -13.33 -4.99
CA GLN A 165 4.79 -14.68 -4.52
C GLN A 165 4.45 -14.85 -3.03
N TYR A 166 4.80 -13.86 -2.20
CA TYR A 166 4.42 -13.85 -0.79
C TYR A 166 2.90 -13.90 -0.59
N LEU A 167 2.14 -13.07 -1.31
CA LEU A 167 0.68 -13.06 -1.24
C LEU A 167 0.07 -14.39 -1.73
N PHE A 168 0.65 -15.01 -2.76
CA PHE A 168 0.21 -16.35 -3.17
C PHE A 168 0.51 -17.42 -2.12
N ASN A 169 1.61 -17.33 -1.39
CA ASN A 169 1.89 -18.25 -0.29
C ASN A 169 0.86 -18.10 0.84
N ILE A 170 0.42 -16.87 1.13
CA ILE A 170 -0.72 -16.63 2.05
C ILE A 170 -1.99 -17.26 1.50
N LEU A 171 -2.32 -17.02 0.22
CA LEU A 171 -3.53 -17.55 -0.41
C LEU A 171 -3.59 -19.09 -0.37
N ASN A 172 -2.44 -19.75 -0.58
CA ASN A 172 -2.31 -21.20 -0.56
C ASN A 172 -2.16 -21.79 0.85
N GLY A 173 -2.03 -20.94 1.89
CA GLY A 173 -1.77 -21.38 3.26
C GLY A 173 -0.41 -22.06 3.44
N THR A 174 0.56 -21.75 2.57
CA THR A 174 1.94 -22.23 2.68
C THR A 174 2.85 -21.26 3.43
N ASP A 175 2.40 -20.03 3.66
CA ASP A 175 3.07 -19.10 4.55
C ASP A 175 2.85 -19.50 6.01
N SER A 176 3.93 -19.75 6.75
CA SER A 176 3.87 -20.24 8.13
C SER A 176 3.38 -19.20 9.14
N SER A 177 3.30 -17.92 8.77
CA SER A 177 2.82 -16.85 9.65
C SER A 177 1.30 -16.66 9.61
N VAL A 178 0.63 -17.25 8.61
CA VAL A 178 -0.81 -17.08 8.38
C VAL A 178 -1.50 -18.43 8.25
N ASN A 179 -2.58 -18.63 9.02
CA ASN A 179 -3.40 -19.82 8.88
C ASN A 179 -4.06 -19.89 7.49
N LYS A 180 -4.24 -21.10 6.97
CA LYS A 180 -4.96 -21.33 5.72
C LYS A 180 -6.30 -20.58 5.72
N LEU A 181 -6.51 -19.76 4.69
CA LEU A 181 -7.71 -18.95 4.55
C LEU A 181 -8.91 -19.83 4.22
N SER A 182 -9.82 -19.99 5.19
CA SER A 182 -11.09 -20.71 5.01
C SER A 182 -12.23 -19.80 4.55
N VAL A 183 -12.08 -18.49 4.71
CA VAL A 183 -13.11 -17.50 4.35
C VAL A 183 -12.85 -16.99 2.93
N ILE A 184 -13.89 -17.04 2.09
CA ILE A 184 -13.79 -16.66 0.67
C ILE A 184 -13.42 -15.18 0.51
N SER A 185 -14.04 -14.28 1.27
CA SER A 185 -13.75 -12.84 1.19
C SER A 185 -12.27 -12.51 1.47
N GLN A 186 -11.64 -13.21 2.42
CA GLN A 186 -10.22 -13.04 2.72
C GLN A 186 -9.34 -13.47 1.54
N ARG A 187 -9.72 -14.53 0.83
CA ARG A 187 -9.04 -14.99 -0.39
C ARG A 187 -9.22 -13.98 -1.52
N GLU A 188 -10.41 -13.42 -1.68
CA GLU A 188 -10.69 -12.34 -2.63
C GLU A 188 -9.88 -11.07 -2.35
N ASN A 189 -9.70 -10.71 -1.08
CA ASN A 189 -8.87 -9.58 -0.67
C ASN A 189 -7.39 -9.78 -1.02
N VAL A 190 -6.83 -10.98 -0.77
CA VAL A 190 -5.47 -11.33 -1.16
C VAL A 190 -5.29 -11.32 -2.68
N LEU A 191 -6.24 -11.88 -3.43
CA LEU A 191 -6.25 -11.80 -4.89
C LEU A 191 -6.30 -10.35 -5.38
N SER A 192 -7.15 -9.52 -4.78
CA SER A 192 -7.23 -8.09 -5.12
C SER A 192 -5.88 -7.41 -4.90
N ALA A 193 -5.19 -7.69 -3.79
CA ALA A 193 -3.86 -7.14 -3.55
C ALA A 193 -2.86 -7.60 -4.63
N ILE A 194 -2.86 -8.89 -5.00
CA ILE A 194 -2.05 -9.42 -6.11
C ILE A 194 -2.35 -8.68 -7.42
N GLY A 195 -3.63 -8.48 -7.76
CA GLY A 195 -4.01 -7.76 -8.97
C GLY A 195 -3.61 -6.29 -8.95
N THR A 196 -3.54 -5.64 -7.78
CA THR A 196 -3.11 -4.24 -7.70
C THR A 196 -1.62 -4.06 -8.02
N LEU A 197 -0.80 -5.06 -7.72
CA LEU A 197 0.63 -5.06 -8.03
C LEU A 197 0.92 -5.16 -9.53
N SER A 198 -0.04 -5.62 -10.34
CA SER A 198 0.09 -5.62 -11.81
C SER A 198 0.22 -4.21 -12.38
N ARG A 199 -0.24 -3.19 -11.63
CA ARG A 199 -0.22 -1.78 -12.01
C ARG A 199 0.99 -1.03 -11.44
N SER A 200 1.98 -1.72 -10.88
CA SER A 200 3.20 -1.07 -10.43
C SER A 200 3.95 -0.43 -11.61
N PRO A 201 4.63 0.71 -11.43
CA PRO A 201 5.42 1.35 -12.47
C PRO A 201 6.74 0.59 -12.77
N SER A 202 6.89 -0.64 -12.25
CA SER A 202 8.11 -1.42 -12.39
C SER A 202 8.44 -1.70 -13.86
N THR A 203 9.67 -1.47 -14.27
CA THR A 203 10.08 -1.50 -15.69
C THR A 203 10.71 -2.83 -16.12
N ASN A 204 11.21 -3.64 -15.18
CA ASN A 204 11.98 -4.86 -15.45
C ASN A 204 11.24 -6.17 -15.10
N ILE A 205 9.92 -6.22 -15.28
CA ILE A 205 9.17 -7.48 -15.24
C ILE A 205 9.07 -8.01 -16.66
N SER A 206 9.70 -9.16 -16.91
CA SER A 206 9.66 -9.80 -18.22
C SER A 206 8.36 -10.56 -18.45
N GLN A 207 8.07 -10.90 -19.70
CA GLN A 207 6.95 -11.79 -20.05
C GLN A 207 7.12 -13.16 -19.39
N ASP A 208 8.35 -13.69 -19.32
CA ASP A 208 8.66 -14.97 -18.70
C ASP A 208 8.36 -14.98 -17.19
N ASP A 209 8.63 -13.87 -16.48
CA ASP A 209 8.27 -13.73 -15.06
C ASP A 209 6.75 -13.86 -14.85
N ILE A 210 5.96 -13.25 -15.73
CA ILE A 210 4.50 -13.31 -15.67
C ILE A 210 4.00 -14.72 -15.99
N LEU A 211 4.54 -15.36 -17.03
CA LEU A 211 4.17 -16.75 -17.38
C LEU A 211 4.49 -17.71 -16.24
N LYS A 212 5.66 -17.57 -15.60
CA LYS A 212 6.05 -18.35 -14.42
C LYS A 212 5.12 -18.12 -13.23
N LEU A 213 4.67 -16.89 -13.00
CA LEU A 213 3.65 -16.62 -11.97
C LEU A 213 2.36 -17.37 -12.27
N PHE A 214 1.94 -17.40 -13.53
CA PHE A 214 0.71 -18.05 -13.94
C PHE A 214 0.80 -19.58 -13.80
N GLU A 215 1.89 -20.17 -14.31
CA GLU A 215 2.17 -21.60 -14.20
C GLU A 215 2.25 -22.08 -12.76
N LYS A 216 2.98 -21.34 -11.92
CA LYS A 216 3.25 -21.75 -10.55
C LYS A 216 2.07 -21.53 -9.61
N TYR A 217 1.29 -20.47 -9.81
CA TYR A 217 0.29 -20.04 -8.83
C TYR A 217 -1.13 -19.98 -9.39
N PHE A 218 -1.37 -19.27 -10.49
CA PHE A 218 -2.74 -19.11 -10.99
C PHE A 218 -3.35 -20.44 -11.46
N TYR A 219 -2.64 -21.23 -12.27
CA TYR A 219 -3.24 -22.45 -12.84
C TYR A 219 -3.57 -23.52 -11.81
N PRO A 220 -2.68 -23.85 -10.85
CA PRO A 220 -3.01 -24.85 -9.84
C PRO A 220 -4.23 -24.45 -9.02
N ILE A 221 -4.38 -23.16 -8.70
CA ILE A 221 -5.52 -22.68 -7.92
C ILE A 221 -6.80 -22.76 -8.76
N ILE A 222 -6.81 -22.29 -10.01
CA ILE A 222 -8.00 -22.38 -10.88
C ILE A 222 -8.44 -23.84 -11.05
N GLN A 223 -7.51 -24.78 -11.24
CA GLN A 223 -7.86 -26.18 -11.45
C GLN A 223 -8.48 -26.86 -10.22
N GLN A 224 -8.11 -26.42 -9.02
CA GLN A 224 -8.58 -27.01 -7.76
C GLN A 224 -9.77 -26.27 -7.15
N GLU A 225 -9.97 -25.01 -7.54
CA GLU A 225 -11.04 -24.17 -7.00
C GLU A 225 -12.39 -24.61 -7.55
N VAL A 226 -13.40 -24.60 -6.67
CA VAL A 226 -14.79 -24.97 -7.01
C VAL A 226 -15.76 -23.80 -6.85
N HIS A 227 -15.33 -22.73 -6.17
CA HIS A 227 -16.14 -21.53 -5.99
C HIS A 227 -16.05 -20.60 -7.21
N GLU A 228 -17.12 -20.55 -8.01
CA GLU A 228 -17.24 -19.74 -9.23
C GLU A 228 -16.80 -18.29 -9.03
N GLY A 229 -17.34 -17.61 -8.01
CA GLY A 229 -17.03 -16.20 -7.77
C GLY A 229 -15.53 -15.95 -7.55
N LEU A 230 -14.83 -16.92 -6.96
CA LEU A 230 -13.39 -16.80 -6.72
C LEU A 230 -12.59 -17.05 -7.99
N ILE A 231 -13.04 -17.99 -8.83
CA ILE A 231 -12.46 -18.23 -10.17
C ILE A 231 -12.63 -16.97 -11.04
N CYS A 232 -13.83 -16.41 -11.11
CA CYS A 232 -14.09 -15.18 -11.86
C CYS A 232 -13.20 -14.03 -11.36
N HIS A 233 -13.15 -13.83 -10.03
CA HIS A 233 -12.32 -12.79 -9.43
C HIS A 233 -10.83 -13.01 -9.74
N MET A 234 -10.35 -14.26 -9.70
CA MET A 234 -8.98 -14.60 -10.07
C MET A 234 -8.67 -14.27 -11.53
N LEU A 235 -9.54 -14.66 -12.47
CA LEU A 235 -9.40 -14.34 -13.90
C LEU A 235 -9.39 -12.81 -14.12
N GLN A 236 -10.18 -12.06 -13.36
CA GLN A 236 -10.15 -10.59 -13.39
C GLN A 236 -8.82 -10.03 -12.89
N GLN A 237 -8.23 -10.60 -11.83
CA GLN A 237 -6.91 -10.15 -11.38
C GLN A 237 -5.80 -10.54 -12.36
N MET A 238 -5.91 -11.68 -13.03
CA MET A 238 -4.98 -12.12 -14.08
C MET A 238 -4.97 -11.17 -15.28
N SER A 239 -6.12 -10.64 -15.68
CA SER A 239 -6.21 -9.73 -16.84
C SER A 239 -5.38 -8.46 -16.65
N GLY A 240 -5.26 -7.98 -15.41
CA GLY A 240 -4.36 -6.90 -15.04
C GLY A 240 -2.89 -7.22 -15.32
N TRP A 241 -2.46 -8.46 -15.10
CA TRP A 241 -1.11 -8.92 -15.42
C TRP A 241 -0.90 -9.13 -16.92
N CYS A 242 -1.93 -9.63 -17.62
CA CYS A 242 -1.88 -9.78 -19.07
C CYS A 242 -1.69 -8.45 -19.80
N SER A 243 -2.15 -7.33 -19.24
CA SER A 243 -1.92 -5.99 -19.80
C SER A 243 -0.44 -5.61 -19.95
N ARG A 244 0.47 -6.33 -19.27
CA ARG A 244 1.92 -6.13 -19.34
C ARG A 244 2.61 -6.96 -20.42
N LEU A 245 1.88 -7.88 -21.04
CA LEU A 245 2.42 -8.75 -22.09
C LEU A 245 2.43 -7.98 -23.41
N THR A 246 3.53 -8.09 -24.13
CA THR A 246 3.69 -7.44 -25.45
C THR A 246 3.34 -8.36 -26.60
N THR A 247 3.29 -9.67 -26.34
CA THR A 247 2.97 -10.68 -27.35
C THR A 247 1.82 -11.56 -26.88
N HIS A 248 1.05 -12.06 -27.84
CA HIS A 248 0.03 -13.05 -27.56
C HIS A 248 0.71 -14.37 -27.17
N ASP A 249 0.23 -14.97 -26.07
CA ASP A 249 0.64 -16.29 -25.62
C ASP A 249 -0.54 -17.26 -25.74
N GLN A 250 -0.38 -18.31 -26.53
CA GLN A 250 -1.43 -19.29 -26.77
C GLN A 250 -1.77 -20.08 -25.50
N THR A 251 -0.77 -20.37 -24.67
CA THR A 251 -0.93 -21.03 -23.38
C THR A 251 -1.88 -20.22 -22.52
N LEU A 252 -1.64 -18.91 -22.37
CA LEU A 252 -2.55 -18.00 -21.64
C LEU A 252 -3.99 -18.07 -22.15
N THR A 253 -4.17 -18.04 -23.47
CA THR A 253 -5.50 -18.15 -24.08
C THR A 253 -6.19 -19.48 -23.73
N GLU A 254 -5.44 -20.59 -23.77
CA GLU A 254 -5.96 -21.90 -23.37
C GLU A 254 -6.30 -21.95 -21.88
N PHE A 255 -5.57 -21.23 -21.02
CA PHE A 255 -5.87 -21.17 -19.60
C PHE A 255 -7.11 -20.36 -19.27
N PHE A 256 -7.28 -19.20 -19.89
CA PHE A 256 -8.54 -18.44 -19.76
C PHE A 256 -9.73 -19.28 -20.24
N LYS A 257 -9.60 -19.99 -21.37
CA LYS A 257 -10.63 -20.94 -21.84
C LYS A 257 -10.92 -22.01 -20.80
N LYS A 258 -9.90 -22.71 -20.29
CA LYS A 258 -10.09 -23.76 -19.27
C LYS A 258 -10.74 -23.25 -17.99
N GLY A 259 -10.43 -22.04 -17.53
CA GLY A 259 -11.08 -21.42 -16.37
C GLY A 259 -12.55 -21.07 -16.64
N LEU A 260 -12.86 -20.56 -17.84
CA LEU A 260 -14.22 -20.23 -18.27
C LEU A 260 -15.07 -21.48 -18.63
N ASP A 261 -14.43 -22.58 -19.02
CA ASP A 261 -15.08 -23.84 -19.36
C ASP A 261 -15.36 -24.72 -18.13
N GLN A 262 -14.94 -24.29 -16.93
CA GLN A 262 -15.37 -24.97 -15.71
C GLN A 262 -16.90 -24.87 -15.59
N LYS A 263 -17.53 -25.96 -15.13
CA LYS A 263 -18.99 -26.19 -15.23
C LYS A 263 -19.86 -25.08 -14.59
N ASN A 264 -19.25 -24.20 -13.81
CA ASN A 264 -19.88 -23.11 -13.09
C ASN A 264 -19.11 -21.79 -13.36
N SER A 265 -18.89 -21.36 -14.61
CA SER A 265 -18.21 -20.06 -14.89
C SER A 265 -19.04 -19.13 -15.78
N ILE A 266 -20.30 -19.48 -16.03
CA ILE A 266 -21.21 -18.80 -16.97
C ILE A 266 -21.46 -17.35 -16.53
N HIS A 267 -21.28 -17.03 -15.25
CA HIS A 267 -21.46 -15.69 -14.71
C HIS A 267 -20.21 -14.79 -14.81
N CYS A 268 -19.03 -15.32 -15.15
CA CYS A 268 -17.80 -14.52 -15.28
C CYS A 268 -17.80 -13.55 -16.47
N LEU A 269 -18.74 -13.69 -17.42
CA LEU A 269 -18.83 -12.92 -18.67
C LEU A 269 -19.92 -11.82 -18.66
N LYS A 270 -20.57 -11.58 -17.52
CA LYS A 270 -21.61 -10.55 -17.36
C LYS A 270 -21.09 -9.28 -16.70
#